data_AF-A0A354ZJ79-F1
#
_entry.id   AF-A0A354ZJ79-F1
#
_cell.length_a   1.000
_cell.length_b   1.000
_cell.length_c   1.000
_cell.angle_alpha   90.00
_cell.angle_beta   90.00
_cell.angle_gamma   90.00
#
_symmetry.space_group_name_H-M   'P 1'
#
loop_
_entity.id
_entity.type
_entity.pdbx_description
1 polymer ?
#
loop_
_entity_poly.entity_id
_entity_poly.type
_entity_poly.pdbx_seq_one_letter_code
_entity_poly.pdbx_strand_id
1 'polypeptide(L)'
;MELVSAAPNTVATSMEVLRTKLPATGRRLRARMDGVNRPTVGLALGSGAARGLAHIGVLEVLFRSRIPIDIIVGCSMGAVIGGCYAAGMDSYELLEMGLAIDRREVFRHVDLAVPNRGGLISGARIEGLLEELTKGKTFEQLRFPFACTAADILTGEEVVIEDGPVHEGIRASSSIPGVFQPMMYGGRALVDGGILNPIPANYLAALKVDVSIAVDVMPVLRPSSEQLG
;
A
#
# COMPACT_ATOMS: atom_id res chain seq x y z
N MET A 1 -34.96 -21.54 23.22
CA MET A 1 -33.65 -21.73 22.58
C MET A 1 -33.61 -20.74 21.43
N GLU A 2 -33.24 -19.49 21.75
CA GLU A 2 -33.24 -18.39 20.79
C GLU A 2 -32.13 -18.62 19.75
N LEU A 3 -32.53 -18.55 18.48
CA LEU A 3 -31.64 -18.53 17.34
C LEU A 3 -30.81 -17.26 17.43
N VAL A 4 -29.53 -17.40 17.75
CA VAL A 4 -28.53 -16.34 17.60
C VAL A 4 -28.51 -15.94 16.13
N SER A 5 -29.10 -14.78 15.85
CA SER A 5 -28.99 -14.09 14.57
C SER A 5 -27.50 -13.88 14.27
N ALA A 6 -26.97 -14.63 13.30
CA ALA A 6 -25.65 -14.39 12.76
C ALA A 6 -25.58 -12.94 12.25
N ALA A 7 -24.78 -12.10 12.91
CA ALA A 7 -24.47 -10.77 12.43
C ALA A 7 -23.85 -10.90 11.02
N PRO A 8 -24.15 -9.98 10.08
CA PRO A 8 -23.61 -10.04 8.74
C PRO A 8 -22.10 -9.87 8.80
N ASN A 9 -21.37 -10.97 8.66
CA ASN A 9 -19.93 -11.00 8.44
C ASN A 9 -19.62 -10.38 7.08
N THR A 10 -19.23 -9.11 7.03
CA THR A 10 -18.31 -8.59 6.00
C THR A 10 -17.69 -7.28 6.49
N VAL A 11 -16.41 -7.36 6.86
CA VAL A 11 -15.57 -6.30 7.41
C VAL A 11 -15.16 -5.32 6.30
N ALA A 12 -16.12 -4.59 5.74
CA ALA A 12 -15.82 -3.45 4.87
C ALA A 12 -16.11 -2.18 5.67
N THR A 13 -15.07 -1.38 5.92
CA THR A 13 -15.23 -0.03 6.50
C THR A 13 -16.30 0.73 5.70
N SER A 14 -17.33 1.27 6.36
CA SER A 14 -18.44 1.92 5.66
C SER A 14 -17.95 3.12 4.84
N MET A 15 -18.64 3.44 3.74
CA MET A 15 -18.26 4.57 2.88
C MET A 15 -18.32 5.92 3.61
N GLU A 16 -19.18 6.04 4.62
CA GLU A 16 -19.24 7.23 5.47
C GLU A 16 -17.96 7.40 6.29
N VAL A 17 -17.47 6.31 6.89
CA VAL A 17 -16.21 6.28 7.62
C VAL A 17 -15.01 6.47 6.67
N LEU A 18 -15.01 5.87 5.49
CA LEU A 18 -13.91 6.02 4.53
C LEU A 18 -13.73 7.47 4.05
N ARG A 19 -14.83 8.23 3.91
CA ARG A 19 -14.79 9.64 3.51
C ARG A 19 -14.07 10.53 4.52
N THR A 20 -14.04 10.14 5.79
CA THR A 20 -13.36 10.91 6.84
C THR A 20 -11.90 10.51 7.03
N LYS A 21 -11.45 9.39 6.42
CA LYS A 21 -10.09 8.86 6.57
C LYS A 21 -9.03 9.47 5.65
N LEU A 22 -9.41 10.24 4.62
CA LEU A 22 -8.47 10.87 3.66
C LEU A 22 -8.65 12.40 3.48
N PRO A 23 -8.78 13.20 4.56
CA PRO A 23 -9.02 14.64 4.44
C PRO A 23 -7.86 15.39 3.78
N ALA A 24 -6.59 15.06 4.08
CA ALA A 24 -5.44 15.76 3.51
C ALA A 24 -5.24 15.40 2.04
N THR A 25 -5.27 14.11 1.71
CA THR A 25 -5.17 13.62 0.34
C THR A 25 -6.31 14.15 -0.52
N GLY A 26 -7.54 14.19 0.01
CA GLY A 26 -8.67 14.78 -0.69
C GLY A 26 -8.50 16.28 -0.97
N ARG A 27 -7.89 17.05 -0.05
CA ARG A 27 -7.53 18.46 -0.32
C ARG A 27 -6.48 18.56 -1.42
N ARG A 28 -5.41 17.76 -1.35
CA ARG A 28 -4.33 17.76 -2.36
C ARG A 28 -4.86 17.35 -3.74
N LEU A 29 -5.77 16.38 -3.81
CA LEU A 29 -6.43 15.96 -5.06
C LEU A 29 -7.27 17.09 -5.66
N ARG A 30 -8.09 17.77 -4.86
CA ARG A 30 -8.88 18.92 -5.34
C ARG A 30 -7.97 20.04 -5.88
N ALA A 31 -6.90 20.36 -5.16
CA ALA A 31 -5.92 21.36 -5.61
C ALA A 31 -5.24 20.95 -6.92
N ARG A 32 -4.89 19.67 -7.08
CA ARG A 32 -4.30 19.15 -8.32
C ARG A 32 -5.26 19.23 -9.51
N MET A 33 -6.54 18.97 -9.29
CA MET A 33 -7.56 18.96 -10.33
C MET A 33 -8.15 20.35 -10.62
N ASP A 34 -7.73 21.39 -9.90
CA ASP A 34 -8.19 22.74 -10.14
C ASP A 34 -7.82 23.23 -11.54
N GLY A 35 -8.82 23.69 -12.31
CA GLY A 35 -8.66 24.07 -13.71
C GLY A 35 -8.41 22.92 -14.71
N VAL A 36 -8.40 21.66 -14.28
CA VAL A 36 -8.18 20.49 -15.15
C VAL A 36 -9.50 20.03 -15.78
N ASN A 37 -9.63 20.14 -17.10
CA ASN A 37 -10.84 19.74 -17.84
C ASN A 37 -10.75 18.31 -18.42
N ARG A 38 -10.64 17.31 -17.55
CA ARG A 38 -10.72 15.88 -17.90
C ARG A 38 -11.13 15.05 -16.68
N PRO A 39 -11.58 13.80 -16.86
CA PRO A 39 -11.84 12.89 -15.73
C PRO A 39 -10.59 12.72 -14.84
N THR A 40 -10.82 12.70 -13.54
CA THR A 40 -9.84 12.36 -12.50
C THR A 40 -9.55 10.88 -12.55
N VAL A 41 -8.26 10.49 -12.57
CA VAL A 41 -7.85 9.08 -12.59
C VAL A 41 -7.12 8.73 -11.31
N GLY A 42 -7.70 7.82 -10.53
CA GLY A 42 -7.10 7.25 -9.32
C GLY A 42 -6.54 5.85 -9.55
N LEU A 43 -5.42 5.55 -8.91
CA LEU A 43 -4.74 4.27 -8.98
C LEU A 43 -4.61 3.62 -7.60
N ALA A 44 -5.18 2.44 -7.43
CA ALA A 44 -5.06 1.63 -6.23
C ALA A 44 -4.08 0.49 -6.49
N LEU A 45 -2.93 0.51 -5.80
CA LEU A 45 -1.89 -0.51 -5.92
C LEU A 45 -1.98 -1.47 -4.73
N GLY A 46 -2.33 -2.73 -5.01
CA GLY A 46 -2.53 -3.73 -3.98
C GLY A 46 -1.25 -4.31 -3.37
N SER A 47 -1.42 -5.11 -2.32
CA SER A 47 -0.38 -5.94 -1.73
C SER A 47 0.07 -7.07 -2.68
N GLY A 48 1.17 -7.75 -2.35
CA GLY A 48 1.64 -8.86 -3.20
C GLY A 48 3.08 -9.30 -3.04
N ALA A 49 3.79 -8.85 -2.00
CA ALA A 49 5.20 -9.16 -1.76
C ALA A 49 6.04 -9.01 -3.06
N ALA A 50 6.84 -10.01 -3.43
CA ALA A 50 7.66 -10.00 -4.64
C ALA A 50 6.86 -9.79 -5.94
N ARG A 51 5.60 -10.25 -6.00
CA ARG A 51 4.74 -10.04 -7.19
C ARG A 51 4.30 -8.58 -7.35
N GLY A 52 4.39 -7.78 -6.29
CA GLY A 52 4.13 -6.34 -6.34
C GLY A 52 5.08 -5.58 -7.26
N LEU A 53 6.21 -6.16 -7.69
CA LEU A 53 7.03 -5.59 -8.77
C LEU A 53 6.26 -5.44 -10.09
N ALA A 54 5.18 -6.22 -10.30
CA ALA A 54 4.32 -6.07 -11.47
C ALA A 54 3.62 -4.70 -11.54
N HIS A 55 3.47 -3.99 -10.41
CA HIS A 55 2.95 -2.62 -10.39
C HIS A 55 3.80 -1.66 -11.22
N ILE A 56 5.11 -1.89 -11.33
CA ILE A 56 6.03 -1.10 -12.16
C ILE A 56 5.61 -1.19 -13.63
N GLY A 57 5.26 -2.39 -14.10
CA GLY A 57 4.77 -2.61 -15.46
C GLY A 57 3.44 -1.90 -15.72
N VAL A 58 2.55 -1.85 -14.72
CA VAL A 58 1.29 -1.10 -14.84
C VAL A 58 1.57 0.40 -14.97
N LEU A 59 2.43 0.97 -14.12
CA LEU A 59 2.83 2.38 -14.21
C LEU A 59 3.41 2.71 -15.58
N GLU A 60 4.27 1.85 -16.12
CA GLU A 60 4.87 1.99 -17.45
C GLU A 60 3.81 2.00 -18.56
N VAL A 61 2.84 1.08 -18.51
CA VAL A 61 1.75 1.02 -19.50
C VAL A 61 0.87 2.26 -19.44
N LEU A 62 0.53 2.74 -18.24
CA LEU A 62 -0.27 3.96 -18.07
C LEU A 62 0.47 5.18 -18.62
N PHE A 63 1.76 5.31 -18.31
CA PHE A 63 2.61 6.37 -18.82
C PHE A 63 2.68 6.37 -20.36
N ARG A 64 3.02 5.21 -20.96
CA ARG A 64 3.12 5.05 -22.42
C ARG A 64 1.79 5.28 -23.14
N SER A 65 0.68 4.91 -22.51
CA SER A 65 -0.67 5.11 -23.03
C SER A 65 -1.19 6.53 -22.82
N ARG A 66 -0.40 7.41 -22.18
CA ARG A 66 -0.77 8.78 -21.80
C ARG A 66 -2.01 8.84 -20.92
N ILE A 67 -2.21 7.82 -20.10
CA ILE A 67 -3.27 7.80 -19.08
C ILE A 67 -2.71 8.55 -17.86
N PRO A 68 -3.31 9.68 -17.47
CA PRO A 68 -2.84 10.45 -16.33
C PRO A 68 -3.08 9.69 -15.01
N ILE A 69 -2.25 9.96 -14.00
CA ILE A 69 -2.48 9.54 -12.62
C ILE A 69 -2.57 10.80 -11.77
N ASP A 70 -3.68 10.93 -11.03
CA ASP A 70 -3.95 12.09 -10.18
C ASP A 70 -3.84 11.80 -8.70
N ILE A 71 -3.96 10.53 -8.34
CA ILE A 71 -3.85 10.05 -6.97
C ILE A 71 -3.46 8.59 -6.97
N ILE A 72 -2.64 8.21 -6.00
CA ILE A 72 -2.31 6.82 -5.71
C ILE A 72 -2.72 6.48 -4.28
N VAL A 73 -3.33 5.31 -4.10
CA VAL A 73 -3.48 4.70 -2.77
C VAL A 73 -2.82 3.33 -2.81
N GLY A 74 -1.85 3.10 -1.93
CA GLY A 74 -1.04 1.88 -1.94
C GLY A 74 -1.18 1.04 -0.68
N CYS A 75 -1.02 -0.28 -0.82
CA CYS A 75 -0.92 -1.20 0.31
C CYS A 75 0.34 -2.08 0.18
N SER A 76 1.13 -2.22 1.24
CA SER A 76 2.35 -3.07 1.25
C SER A 76 3.29 -2.72 0.08
N MET A 77 3.66 -3.68 -0.77
CA MET A 77 4.45 -3.41 -1.97
C MET A 77 3.81 -2.37 -2.91
N GLY A 78 2.48 -2.27 -2.96
CA GLY A 78 1.80 -1.20 -3.67
C GLY A 78 2.05 0.19 -3.05
N ALA A 79 2.22 0.28 -1.72
CA ALA A 79 2.65 1.51 -1.05
C ALA A 79 4.13 1.83 -1.33
N VAL A 80 5.01 0.83 -1.36
CA VAL A 80 6.43 1.00 -1.74
C VAL A 80 6.54 1.58 -3.15
N ILE A 81 5.96 0.89 -4.15
CA ILE A 81 6.01 1.32 -5.55
C ILE A 81 5.30 2.66 -5.75
N GLY A 82 4.07 2.79 -5.22
CA GLY A 82 3.27 4.00 -5.37
C GLY A 82 3.89 5.23 -4.72
N GLY A 83 4.45 5.07 -3.51
CA GLY A 83 5.09 6.16 -2.78
C GLY A 83 6.41 6.60 -3.40
N CYS A 84 7.24 5.65 -3.85
CA CYS A 84 8.48 5.95 -4.59
C CYS A 84 8.19 6.64 -5.93
N TYR A 85 7.19 6.17 -6.68
CA TYR A 85 6.72 6.82 -7.91
C TYR A 85 6.19 8.23 -7.63
N ALA A 86 5.41 8.42 -6.56
CA ALA A 86 4.94 9.74 -6.11
C ALA A 86 6.08 10.66 -5.68
N ALA A 87 7.16 10.10 -5.12
CA ALA A 87 8.37 10.83 -4.75
C ALA A 87 9.18 11.28 -5.98
N GLY A 88 8.84 10.77 -7.17
CA GLY A 88 9.37 11.20 -8.46
C GLY A 88 10.36 10.22 -9.07
N MET A 89 10.40 8.96 -8.62
CA MET A 89 11.10 7.90 -9.33
C MET A 89 10.36 7.51 -10.61
N ASP A 90 11.09 7.21 -11.68
CA ASP A 90 10.52 6.63 -12.90
C ASP A 90 10.47 5.09 -12.85
N SER A 91 9.89 4.47 -13.89
CA SER A 91 9.74 3.02 -13.98
C SER A 91 11.08 2.27 -14.04
N TYR A 92 12.13 2.90 -14.57
CA TYR A 92 13.47 2.33 -14.65
C TYR A 92 14.14 2.33 -13.27
N GLU A 93 14.12 3.47 -12.57
CA GLU A 93 14.62 3.57 -11.18
C GLU A 93 13.89 2.59 -10.25
N LEU A 94 12.56 2.45 -10.39
CA LEU A 94 11.77 1.48 -9.64
C LEU A 94 12.14 0.03 -9.96
N LEU A 95 12.44 -0.28 -11.22
CA LEU A 95 12.87 -1.61 -11.63
C LEU A 95 14.26 -1.94 -11.10
N GLU A 96 15.21 -0.99 -11.16
CA GLU A 96 16.54 -1.16 -10.57
C GLU A 96 16.45 -1.43 -9.06
N MET A 97 15.63 -0.66 -8.35
CA MET A 97 15.32 -0.90 -6.94
C MET A 97 14.76 -2.31 -6.73
N GLY A 98 13.75 -2.72 -7.49
CA GLY A 98 13.14 -4.04 -7.38
C GLY A 98 14.13 -5.18 -7.61
N LEU A 99 14.99 -5.06 -8.62
CA LEU A 99 16.05 -6.01 -8.93
C LEU A 99 17.15 -6.03 -7.85
N ALA A 100 17.46 -4.89 -7.23
CA ALA A 100 18.44 -4.82 -6.15
C ALA A 100 17.96 -5.51 -4.88
N ILE A 101 16.67 -5.33 -4.54
CA ILE A 101 16.00 -6.05 -3.44
C ILE A 101 16.04 -7.56 -3.72
N ASP A 102 15.76 -7.98 -4.95
CA ASP A 102 15.75 -9.40 -5.37
C ASP A 102 17.15 -10.05 -5.41
N ARG A 103 18.17 -9.34 -5.93
CA ARG A 103 19.52 -9.93 -6.16
C ARG A 103 20.47 -9.91 -4.96
N ARG A 104 20.25 -9.06 -3.95
CA ARG A 104 21.14 -8.97 -2.76
C ARG A 104 20.48 -9.33 -1.44
N GLU A 105 19.18 -9.11 -1.29
CA GLU A 105 18.47 -9.31 -0.02
C GLU A 105 17.57 -10.55 -0.05
N VAL A 106 16.87 -10.88 -1.15
CA VAL A 106 16.01 -12.08 -1.19
C VAL A 106 16.83 -13.37 -1.06
N PHE A 107 17.94 -13.57 -1.78
CA PHE A 107 18.76 -14.79 -1.57
C PHE A 107 19.45 -14.88 -0.20
N ARG A 108 19.59 -13.75 0.51
CA ARG A 108 20.16 -13.72 1.88
C ARG A 108 19.07 -13.71 2.96
N HIS A 109 17.79 -13.59 2.57
CA HIS A 109 16.60 -13.60 3.43
C HIS A 109 15.63 -14.73 3.08
N VAL A 110 15.87 -15.54 2.05
CA VAL A 110 15.20 -16.84 1.88
C VAL A 110 15.67 -17.84 2.95
N ASP A 111 16.79 -17.53 3.65
CA ASP A 111 17.15 -18.09 4.96
C ASP A 111 16.39 -17.47 6.16
N LEU A 112 15.27 -16.75 5.92
CA LEU A 112 14.27 -16.39 6.95
C LEU A 112 13.59 -17.63 7.59
N ALA A 113 13.93 -18.84 7.17
CA ALA A 113 13.49 -20.09 7.77
C ALA A 113 14.41 -20.63 8.87
N VAL A 114 15.49 -19.93 9.26
CA VAL A 114 16.22 -20.25 10.50
C VAL A 114 16.35 -18.99 11.34
N PRO A 115 15.44 -18.78 12.32
CA PRO A 115 15.59 -17.74 13.31
C PRO A 115 16.83 -18.12 14.13
N ASN A 116 17.95 -17.44 13.92
CA ASN A 116 18.96 -17.40 14.96
C ASN A 116 18.36 -16.60 16.13
N ARG A 117 17.63 -17.31 17.00
CA ARG A 117 17.02 -16.88 18.28
C ARG A 117 15.63 -16.23 18.24
N GLY A 118 14.70 -16.76 17.44
CA GLY A 118 13.25 -16.57 17.64
C GLY A 118 12.71 -15.12 17.67
N GLY A 119 13.42 -14.15 17.09
CA GLY A 119 13.05 -12.73 17.11
C GLY A 119 12.66 -12.18 15.72
N LEU A 120 11.72 -11.22 15.70
CA LEU A 120 11.30 -10.47 14.51
C LEU A 120 12.38 -9.48 14.05
N ILE A 121 12.42 -9.13 12.75
CA ILE A 121 13.32 -8.10 12.21
C ILE A 121 12.80 -6.71 12.59
N SER A 122 13.67 -5.83 13.14
CA SER A 122 13.28 -4.47 13.54
C SER A 122 12.81 -3.59 12.37
N GLY A 123 13.33 -3.85 11.18
CA GLY A 123 13.00 -3.13 9.94
C GLY A 123 13.74 -1.81 9.74
N ALA A 124 14.68 -1.45 10.63
CA ALA A 124 15.43 -0.19 10.56
C ALA A 124 16.25 -0.03 9.26
N ARG A 125 16.78 -1.13 8.70
CA ARG A 125 17.49 -1.08 7.40
C ARG A 125 16.57 -0.75 6.24
N ILE A 126 15.37 -1.35 6.25
CA ILE A 126 14.35 -1.09 5.23
C ILE A 126 13.84 0.33 5.35
N GLU A 127 13.65 0.82 6.58
CA GLU A 127 13.27 2.21 6.82
C GLU A 127 14.29 3.20 6.24
N GLY A 128 15.60 3.02 6.50
CA GLY A 128 16.63 3.86 5.90
C GLY A 128 16.69 3.79 4.37
N LEU A 129 16.50 2.59 3.79
CA LEU A 129 16.39 2.43 2.34
C LEU A 129 15.16 3.16 1.79
N LEU A 130 14.01 3.06 2.45
CA LEU A 130 12.78 3.75 2.05
C LEU A 130 12.94 5.27 2.17
N GLU A 131 13.64 5.77 3.18
CA GLU A 131 13.95 7.19 3.33
C GLU A 131 14.78 7.69 2.14
N GLU A 132 15.84 6.96 1.76
CA GLU A 132 16.66 7.28 0.59
C GLU A 132 15.84 7.29 -0.71
N LEU A 133 15.06 6.22 -0.95
CA LEU A 133 14.24 6.07 -2.16
C LEU A 133 13.15 7.14 -2.28
N THR A 134 12.54 7.50 -1.15
CA THR A 134 11.55 8.58 -1.08
C THR A 134 12.18 9.97 -1.02
N LYS A 135 13.52 10.06 -1.03
CA LYS A 135 14.31 11.30 -0.96
C LYS A 135 13.99 12.13 0.30
N GLY A 136 13.67 11.46 1.41
CA GLY A 136 13.26 12.08 2.66
C GLY A 136 11.98 12.93 2.57
N LYS A 137 11.16 12.73 1.53
CA LYS A 137 9.98 13.57 1.29
C LYS A 137 8.87 13.30 2.29
N THR A 138 8.10 14.34 2.57
CA THR A 138 6.79 14.23 3.21
C THR A 138 5.68 14.07 2.17
N PHE A 139 4.48 13.65 2.60
CA PHE A 139 3.34 13.45 1.69
C PHE A 139 2.95 14.73 0.94
N GLU A 140 3.18 15.91 1.52
CA GLU A 140 2.93 17.22 0.89
C GLU A 140 3.88 17.52 -0.26
N GLN A 141 5.09 16.96 -0.24
CA GLN A 141 6.17 17.24 -1.18
C GLN A 141 6.14 16.30 -2.41
N LEU A 142 5.17 15.40 -2.46
CA LEU A 142 5.01 14.43 -3.54
C LEU A 142 4.46 15.07 -4.82
N ARG A 143 4.82 14.49 -5.97
CA ARG A 143 4.42 14.98 -7.30
C ARG A 143 2.90 14.88 -7.55
N PHE A 144 2.27 13.92 -6.90
CA PHE A 144 0.81 13.76 -6.88
C PHE A 144 0.38 13.22 -5.51
N PRO A 145 -0.87 13.50 -5.10
CA PRO A 145 -1.47 12.96 -3.90
C PRO A 145 -1.23 11.45 -3.75
N PHE A 146 -0.79 11.05 -2.57
CA PHE A 146 -0.55 9.66 -2.21
C PHE A 146 -1.04 9.40 -0.79
N ALA A 147 -1.52 8.18 -0.55
CA ALA A 147 -1.76 7.64 0.77
C ALA A 147 -1.43 6.15 0.79
N CYS A 148 -1.13 5.61 1.97
CA CYS A 148 -0.94 4.18 2.16
C CYS A 148 -1.80 3.63 3.29
N THR A 149 -2.15 2.35 3.19
CA THR A 149 -2.98 1.66 4.19
C THR A 149 -2.16 0.70 5.03
N ALA A 150 -2.47 0.67 6.33
CA ALA A 150 -1.92 -0.23 7.32
C ALA A 150 -3.05 -0.80 8.18
N ALA A 151 -2.73 -1.78 9.03
CA ALA A 151 -3.68 -2.33 9.98
C ALA A 151 -3.15 -2.15 11.41
N ASP A 152 -3.99 -1.68 12.31
CA ASP A 152 -3.68 -1.68 13.73
C ASP A 152 -3.92 -3.07 14.31
N ILE A 153 -2.83 -3.76 14.69
CA ILE A 153 -2.89 -5.16 15.11
C ILE A 153 -3.61 -5.36 16.44
N LEU A 154 -3.74 -4.31 17.25
CA LEU A 154 -4.39 -4.38 18.57
C LEU A 154 -5.89 -4.16 18.46
N THR A 155 -6.32 -3.26 17.59
CA THR A 155 -7.74 -2.89 17.45
C THR A 155 -8.44 -3.58 16.28
N GLY A 156 -7.68 -4.10 15.31
CA GLY A 156 -8.22 -4.63 14.06
C GLY A 156 -8.73 -3.53 13.12
N GLU A 157 -8.40 -2.26 13.39
CA GLU A 157 -8.81 -1.14 12.56
C GLU A 157 -7.85 -0.93 11.38
N GLU A 158 -8.43 -0.62 10.22
CA GLU A 158 -7.66 -0.12 9.09
C GLU A 158 -7.22 1.33 9.35
N VAL A 159 -5.93 1.60 9.19
CA VAL A 159 -5.31 2.91 9.37
C VAL A 159 -4.82 3.42 8.02
N VAL A 160 -5.08 4.70 7.73
CA VAL A 160 -4.61 5.36 6.52
C VAL A 160 -3.58 6.40 6.91
N ILE A 161 -2.46 6.39 6.19
CA ILE A 161 -1.35 7.30 6.42
C ILE A 161 -1.22 8.19 5.19
N GLU A 162 -1.38 9.50 5.41
CA GLU A 162 -1.42 10.51 4.36
C GLU A 162 -0.66 11.80 4.71
N ASP A 163 0.13 11.78 5.78
CA ASP A 163 0.86 12.94 6.32
C ASP A 163 2.15 12.45 7.00
N GLY A 164 3.10 13.37 7.24
CA GLY A 164 4.41 13.06 7.78
C GLY A 164 5.43 12.55 6.75
N PRO A 165 6.54 11.93 7.18
CA PRO A 165 7.53 11.34 6.28
C PRO A 165 6.96 10.13 5.53
N VAL A 166 7.17 10.08 4.21
CA VAL A 166 6.57 9.05 3.36
C VAL A 166 7.12 7.66 3.66
N HIS A 167 8.41 7.57 3.97
CA HIS A 167 9.07 6.31 4.30
C HIS A 167 8.48 5.65 5.56
N GLU A 168 8.06 6.43 6.56
CA GLU A 168 7.40 5.92 7.75
C GLU A 168 6.04 5.29 7.40
N GLY A 169 5.24 5.98 6.57
CA GLY A 169 3.97 5.45 6.09
C GLY A 169 4.12 4.14 5.32
N ILE A 170 5.10 4.09 4.40
CA ILE A 170 5.40 2.87 3.64
C ILE A 170 5.90 1.75 4.55
N ARG A 171 6.76 2.06 5.53
CA ARG A 171 7.31 1.11 6.51
C ARG A 171 6.19 0.50 7.36
N ALA A 172 5.24 1.31 7.82
CA ALA A 172 4.04 0.83 8.52
C ALA A 172 3.19 -0.07 7.61
N SER A 173 2.87 0.39 6.40
CA SER A 173 2.07 -0.34 5.41
C SER A 173 2.68 -1.68 4.96
N SER A 174 3.99 -1.85 5.08
CA SER A 174 4.74 -3.04 4.66
C SER A 174 5.28 -3.88 5.83
N SER A 175 4.74 -3.69 7.04
CA SER A 175 5.15 -4.40 8.26
C SER A 175 4.52 -5.80 8.34
N ILE A 176 4.99 -6.73 7.50
CA ILE A 176 4.42 -8.10 7.41
C ILE A 176 4.51 -8.81 8.76
N PRO A 177 3.38 -9.23 9.38
CA PRO A 177 3.38 -10.01 10.61
C PRO A 177 4.21 -11.29 10.50
N GLY A 178 5.02 -11.57 11.52
CA GLY A 178 5.92 -12.74 11.53
C GLY A 178 7.26 -12.52 10.81
N VAL A 179 7.40 -11.46 10.01
CA VAL A 179 8.66 -11.07 9.37
C VAL A 179 9.24 -9.82 10.04
N PHE A 180 8.45 -8.76 10.12
CA PHE A 180 8.83 -7.48 10.71
C PHE A 180 8.13 -7.23 12.04
N GLN A 181 8.81 -6.49 12.92
CA GLN A 181 8.16 -5.93 14.10
C GLN A 181 7.08 -4.92 13.67
N PRO A 182 5.91 -4.91 14.35
CA PRO A 182 4.92 -3.86 14.19
C PRO A 182 5.57 -2.48 14.38
N MET A 183 5.20 -1.52 13.54
CA MET A 183 5.69 -0.15 13.63
C MET A 183 4.79 0.65 14.57
N MET A 184 5.37 1.31 15.57
CA MET A 184 4.62 2.25 16.39
C MET A 184 4.46 3.57 15.64
N TYR A 185 3.22 3.94 15.34
CA TYR A 185 2.90 5.18 14.62
C TYR A 185 1.64 5.82 15.21
N GLY A 186 1.73 7.08 15.65
CA GLY A 186 0.60 7.79 16.26
C GLY A 186 -0.01 7.08 17.48
N GLY A 187 0.81 6.39 18.28
CA GLY A 187 0.36 5.60 19.44
C GLY A 187 -0.29 4.25 19.10
N ARG A 188 -0.33 3.86 17.83
CA ARG A 188 -0.87 2.58 17.35
C ARG A 188 0.25 1.62 16.96
N ALA A 189 0.00 0.32 17.10
CA ALA A 189 0.92 -0.73 16.63
C ALA A 189 0.48 -1.19 15.24
N LEU A 190 1.15 -0.68 14.20
CA LEU A 190 0.76 -0.90 12.81
C LEU A 190 1.50 -2.08 12.19
N VAL A 191 0.76 -2.88 11.43
CA VAL A 191 1.24 -3.96 10.59
C VAL A 191 0.78 -3.77 9.14
N ASP A 192 1.24 -4.65 8.25
CA ASP A 192 0.89 -4.64 6.83
C ASP A 192 -0.63 -4.56 6.61
N GLY A 193 -1.07 -3.57 5.82
CA GLY A 193 -2.50 -3.32 5.56
C GLY A 193 -3.18 -4.43 4.76
N GLY A 194 -2.41 -5.30 4.11
CA GLY A 194 -2.91 -6.40 3.29
C GLY A 194 -3.73 -7.42 4.06
N ILE A 195 -3.62 -7.45 5.39
CA ILE A 195 -4.43 -8.31 6.25
C ILE A 195 -5.90 -7.84 6.34
N LEU A 196 -6.18 -6.56 6.09
CA LEU A 196 -7.54 -5.98 6.14
C LEU A 196 -8.03 -5.52 4.76
N ASN A 197 -7.19 -4.79 4.03
CA ASN A 197 -7.58 -4.18 2.75
C ASN A 197 -6.42 -4.27 1.74
N PRO A 198 -6.21 -5.46 1.14
CA PRO A 198 -5.09 -5.70 0.24
C PRO A 198 -5.18 -4.94 -1.08
N ILE A 199 -6.33 -4.37 -1.45
CA ILE A 199 -6.48 -3.54 -2.65
C ILE A 199 -7.34 -2.33 -2.27
N PRO A 200 -6.72 -1.17 -1.94
CA PRO A 200 -7.41 -0.04 -1.30
C PRO A 200 -8.24 0.83 -2.27
N ALA A 201 -8.97 0.20 -3.20
CA ALA A 201 -9.78 0.88 -4.23
C ALA A 201 -11.02 1.58 -3.67
N ASN A 202 -11.51 1.14 -2.51
CA ASN A 202 -12.59 1.77 -1.76
C ASN A 202 -12.28 3.23 -1.39
N TYR A 203 -11.01 3.57 -1.14
CA TYR A 203 -10.59 4.95 -0.88
C TYR A 203 -10.69 5.85 -2.10
N LEU A 204 -10.41 5.33 -3.29
CA LEU A 204 -10.61 6.07 -4.53
C LEU A 204 -12.09 6.41 -4.73
N ALA A 205 -12.97 5.45 -4.46
CA ALA A 205 -14.42 5.68 -4.48
C ALA A 205 -14.86 6.70 -3.41
N ALA A 206 -14.26 6.67 -2.21
CA ALA A 206 -14.55 7.63 -1.15
C ALA A 206 -14.15 9.06 -1.53
N LEU A 207 -13.05 9.21 -2.27
CA LEU A 207 -12.56 10.47 -2.84
C LEU A 207 -13.32 10.93 -4.09
N LYS A 208 -14.26 10.11 -4.60
CA LYS A 208 -15.08 10.41 -5.80
C LYS A 208 -14.22 10.67 -7.04
N VAL A 209 -13.16 9.89 -7.26
CA VAL A 209 -12.46 9.92 -8.56
C VAL A 209 -13.41 9.46 -9.66
N ASP A 210 -13.28 10.03 -10.87
CA ASP A 210 -14.13 9.67 -12.00
C ASP A 210 -13.79 8.29 -12.58
N VAL A 211 -12.49 7.95 -12.60
CA VAL A 211 -11.97 6.66 -13.06
C VAL A 211 -11.09 6.07 -11.97
N SER A 212 -11.38 4.82 -11.58
CA SER A 212 -10.60 4.06 -10.61
C SER A 212 -9.95 2.85 -11.29
N ILE A 213 -8.62 2.75 -11.19
CA ILE A 213 -7.83 1.60 -11.66
C ILE A 213 -7.32 0.87 -10.43
N ALA A 214 -7.74 -0.37 -10.23
CA ALA A 214 -7.30 -1.21 -9.12
C ALA A 214 -6.41 -2.35 -9.64
N VAL A 215 -5.22 -2.50 -9.06
CA VAL A 215 -4.22 -3.49 -9.49
C VAL A 215 -4.10 -4.57 -8.43
N ASP A 216 -4.60 -5.76 -8.75
CA ASP A 216 -4.40 -6.98 -7.97
C ASP A 216 -3.28 -7.83 -8.57
N VAL A 217 -2.31 -8.20 -7.74
CA VAL A 217 -1.18 -9.06 -8.10
C VAL A 217 -1.09 -10.29 -7.20
N MET A 218 -2.07 -10.48 -6.29
CA MET A 218 -2.13 -11.63 -5.41
C MET A 218 -2.59 -12.87 -6.19
N PRO A 219 -2.12 -14.08 -5.82
CA PRO A 219 -2.66 -15.30 -6.38
C PRO A 219 -4.14 -15.42 -6.04
N VAL A 220 -4.95 -15.82 -7.02
CA VAL A 220 -6.25 -16.41 -6.73
C VAL A 220 -6.01 -17.76 -6.08
N LEU A 221 -6.12 -17.83 -4.75
CA LEU A 221 -6.08 -19.09 -4.01
C LEU A 221 -7.38 -19.84 -4.28
N ARG A 222 -7.39 -20.68 -5.33
CA ARG A 222 -8.45 -21.66 -5.53
C ARG A 222 -8.03 -22.96 -4.86
N PRO A 223 -8.82 -23.51 -3.93
CA PRO A 223 -8.56 -24.87 -3.46
C PRO A 223 -8.63 -25.79 -4.69
N SER A 224 -7.61 -26.62 -4.83
CA SER A 224 -7.59 -27.68 -5.84
C SER A 224 -8.76 -28.63 -5.61
N SER A 225 -9.15 -29.37 -6.65
CA SER A 225 -10.17 -30.43 -6.53
C SER A 225 -9.83 -31.44 -5.43
N GLU A 226 -8.53 -31.72 -5.24
CA GLU A 226 -8.00 -32.57 -4.16
C GLU A 226 -8.24 -32.01 -2.75
N GLN A 227 -8.29 -30.69 -2.61
CA GLN A 227 -8.53 -30.00 -1.34
C GLN A 227 -10.03 -29.84 -1.02
N LEU A 228 -10.90 -30.03 -2.02
CA LEU A 228 -12.36 -29.89 -1.86
C LEU A 228 -13.06 -31.21 -1.52
N GLY A 229 -12.36 -32.35 -1.64
CA GLY A 229 -12.93 -33.69 -1.44
C GLY A 229 -13.48 -34.27 -2.73
#